data_AF-G9MPB7-F1
#
_entry.id   AF-G9MPB7-F1
#
_cell.length_a   1.000
_cell.length_b   1.000
_cell.length_c   1.000
_cell.angle_alpha   90.00
_cell.angle_beta   90.00
_cell.angle_gamma   90.00
#
_symmetry.space_group_name_H-M   'P 1'
#
loop_
_entity.id
_entity.type
_entity.pdbx_description
1 polymer ?
#
loop_
_entity_poly.entity_id
_entity_poly.type
_entity_poly.pdbx_seq_one_letter_code
_entity_poly.pdbx_strand_id
1 'polypeptide(L)'
;MFMEAAVPSVTRASSQKGDVGIWFPAATTGQPSQFITSRPPPVMDSFMLPFVREHCLSCLPPEEDYARLKALFLQRVHPIFPVIPEAALNGPTDNPSNIVLRQLACLAAGSDPQMTPFLRLKNKGPSPLRPAEFSSALSSSVRAILETSIIPDRVVHIQALTMLSLYTQPTCAEEADLPAQLGGRAIHHIQTLGLHLLRYDGPNFGDLENLFCAVWALDRINAAMYGRPCLIHERDIGADLDACIRKRQPAFRLLLSVAQWLDKVVELYRPGPSAQVSGFDKVAYIDLPVLEAMIVDADALKVPTSLIATIETFYHAVIILSCRLPRPGTIIAASTLPPPSANARRSLAAERIACAVPRDCLSSIPFIPYAVSLALSVEYRKMRHSRLPMFRTRAMNAFKRNCDLLRSYSEHYWSARVVAGLGEGVLREMERAANTLAKELSPQPAEVPPKPVVDDQDAPAAQDLGPTPAGDSAAMNSNLGFDNVIDFSVIDAISGQDVFGHIDPNFNLDAVEDALEANLDIGLPPNWGDWGQFAA
;
A
#
# COMPACT_ATOMS: atom_id res chain seq x y z
N MET A 1 52.73 44.46 -16.86
CA MET A 1 52.19 45.59 -17.65
C MET A 1 50.95 45.09 -18.38
N PHE A 2 49.78 45.19 -17.75
CA PHE A 2 48.47 45.25 -18.39
C PHE A 2 47.59 46.09 -17.47
N MET A 3 47.07 47.18 -18.00
CA MET A 3 46.38 48.25 -17.28
C MET A 3 44.99 47.81 -16.83
N GLU A 4 44.69 48.16 -15.58
CA GLU A 4 43.40 48.05 -14.92
C GLU A 4 42.46 49.12 -15.50
N ALA A 5 41.33 48.71 -16.06
CA ALA A 5 40.25 49.63 -16.46
C ALA A 5 39.14 49.54 -15.41
N ALA A 6 39.05 50.59 -14.59
CA ALA A 6 37.97 50.77 -13.63
C ALA A 6 36.63 51.04 -14.34
N VAL A 7 35.61 50.28 -13.98
CA VAL A 7 34.19 50.51 -14.35
C VAL A 7 33.41 50.63 -13.03
N PRO A 8 32.47 51.60 -12.91
CA PRO A 8 31.99 52.07 -11.62
C PRO A 8 31.13 51.06 -10.86
N SER A 9 31.18 51.20 -9.55
CA SER A 9 30.47 50.46 -8.52
C SER A 9 28.98 50.26 -8.81
N VAL A 10 28.62 49.05 -9.23
CA VAL A 10 27.29 48.50 -8.97
C VAL A 10 27.37 47.82 -7.61
N THR A 11 26.63 48.33 -6.64
CA THR A 11 26.42 47.71 -5.32
C THR A 11 25.89 46.29 -5.52
N ARG A 12 26.79 45.30 -5.48
CA ARG A 12 26.43 43.90 -5.22
C ARG A 12 25.88 43.85 -3.80
N ALA A 13 24.58 43.57 -3.67
CA ALA A 13 24.06 43.06 -2.41
C ALA A 13 24.91 41.85 -2.01
N SER A 14 25.36 41.83 -0.76
CA SER A 14 26.20 40.77 -0.22
C SER A 14 25.48 39.44 -0.30
N SER A 15 25.89 38.57 -1.22
CA SER A 15 25.57 37.14 -1.12
C SER A 15 26.19 36.64 0.19
N GLN A 16 25.35 36.13 1.09
CA GLN A 16 25.84 35.54 2.32
C GLN A 16 26.51 34.20 2.02
N LYS A 17 27.55 33.90 2.80
CA LYS A 17 28.35 32.69 2.69
C LYS A 17 27.49 31.49 3.09
N GLY A 18 26.84 30.85 2.11
CA GLY A 18 25.96 29.71 2.37
C GLY A 18 24.88 29.44 1.32
N ASP A 19 24.65 30.33 0.36
CA ASP A 19 23.61 30.15 -0.67
C ASP A 19 23.95 28.99 -1.63
N VAL A 20 23.43 27.80 -1.33
CA VAL A 20 23.31 26.71 -2.29
C VAL A 20 21.86 26.25 -2.23
N GLY A 21 21.20 26.25 -3.40
CA GLY A 21 19.81 25.89 -3.70
C GLY A 21 18.76 27.00 -3.52
N ILE A 22 17.78 26.99 -4.42
CA ILE A 22 16.92 28.13 -4.86
C ILE A 22 17.77 29.37 -5.13
N TRP A 23 18.35 29.44 -6.33
CA TRP A 23 19.09 30.62 -6.75
C TRP A 23 18.09 31.73 -7.05
N PHE A 24 17.72 32.58 -6.11
CA PHE A 24 17.09 33.84 -6.50
C PHE A 24 18.16 34.72 -7.15
N PRO A 25 18.16 34.96 -8.48
CA PRO A 25 18.81 36.16 -8.95
C PRO A 25 18.02 37.31 -8.36
N ALA A 26 18.71 38.19 -7.60
CA ALA A 26 18.18 39.50 -7.26
C ALA A 26 17.54 40.07 -8.54
N ALA A 27 16.27 40.47 -8.44
CA ALA A 27 15.38 40.85 -9.53
C ALA A 27 16.13 41.55 -10.67
N THR A 28 16.58 40.76 -11.64
CA THR A 28 17.13 41.23 -12.90
C THR A 28 16.14 40.74 -13.93
N THR A 29 15.40 41.71 -14.47
CA THR A 29 14.40 41.52 -15.52
C THR A 29 14.98 40.65 -16.64
N GLY A 30 14.50 39.41 -16.77
CA GLY A 30 14.81 38.52 -17.89
C GLY A 30 15.23 37.08 -17.56
N GLN A 31 15.42 36.70 -16.30
CA GLN A 31 15.71 35.29 -15.95
C GLN A 31 14.43 34.42 -15.97
N PRO A 32 14.42 33.26 -16.65
CA PRO A 32 13.28 32.34 -16.63
C PRO A 32 13.04 31.82 -15.21
N SER A 33 11.77 31.75 -14.78
CA SER A 33 11.38 31.21 -13.47
C SER A 33 11.95 29.80 -13.27
N GLN A 34 12.61 29.55 -12.13
CA GLN A 34 13.17 28.24 -11.78
C GLN A 34 12.12 27.15 -11.60
N PHE A 35 10.85 27.57 -11.43
CA PHE A 35 9.71 26.68 -11.38
C PHE A 35 9.31 26.15 -12.76
N ILE A 36 9.97 26.53 -13.86
CA ILE A 36 9.62 26.05 -15.20
C ILE A 36 10.19 24.64 -15.43
N THR A 37 9.36 23.69 -15.86
CA THR A 37 9.79 22.35 -16.27
C THR A 37 10.58 22.37 -17.59
N SER A 38 11.42 21.35 -17.81
CA SER A 38 12.02 21.13 -19.13
C SER A 38 10.91 20.89 -20.14
N ARG A 39 10.86 21.70 -21.20
CA ARG A 39 9.84 21.54 -22.24
C ARG A 39 10.07 20.25 -23.03
N PRO A 40 9.01 19.51 -23.38
CA PRO A 40 9.13 18.37 -24.28
C PRO A 40 9.65 18.83 -25.66
N PRO A 41 10.22 17.91 -26.46
CA PRO A 41 10.63 18.22 -27.83
C PRO A 41 9.46 18.84 -28.62
N PRO A 42 9.65 19.96 -29.35
CA PRO A 42 8.56 20.68 -30.02
C PRO A 42 7.71 19.81 -30.95
N VAL A 43 8.33 18.82 -31.60
CA VAL A 43 7.64 17.85 -32.46
C VAL A 43 6.64 17.03 -31.65
N MET A 44 7.08 16.43 -30.54
CA MET A 44 6.21 15.62 -29.68
C MET A 44 5.06 16.45 -29.10
N ASP A 45 5.38 17.67 -28.67
CA ASP A 45 4.40 18.61 -28.10
C ASP A 45 3.32 19.01 -29.14
N SER A 46 3.72 19.21 -30.40
CA SER A 46 2.79 19.57 -31.49
C SER A 46 1.75 18.48 -31.77
N PHE A 47 2.10 17.20 -31.58
CA PHE A 47 1.17 16.08 -31.75
C PHE A 47 0.32 15.82 -30.50
N MET A 48 0.91 15.94 -29.30
CA MET A 48 0.23 15.59 -28.05
C MET A 48 -0.70 16.70 -27.54
N LEU A 49 -0.36 17.98 -27.76
CA LEU A 49 -1.16 19.10 -27.24
C LEU A 49 -2.62 19.11 -27.72
N PRO A 50 -2.94 18.88 -29.01
CA PRO A 50 -4.34 18.80 -29.46
C PRO A 50 -5.11 17.70 -28.74
N PHE A 51 -4.53 16.49 -28.67
CA PHE A 51 -5.12 15.35 -27.98
C PHE A 51 -5.38 15.65 -26.50
N VAL A 52 -4.39 16.24 -25.81
CA VAL A 52 -4.50 16.59 -24.39
C VAL A 52 -5.62 17.60 -24.15
N ARG A 53 -5.71 18.64 -24.99
CA ARG A 53 -6.76 19.67 -24.86
C ARG A 53 -8.15 19.11 -25.08
N GLU A 54 -8.32 18.23 -26.06
CA GLU A 54 -9.61 17.67 -26.41
C GLU A 54 -10.06 16.58 -25.42
N HIS A 55 -9.17 15.66 -25.06
CA HIS A 55 -9.54 14.42 -24.36
C HIS A 55 -9.07 14.34 -22.91
N CYS A 56 -7.93 14.93 -22.55
CA CYS A 56 -7.36 14.77 -21.20
C CYS A 56 -7.84 15.84 -20.23
N LEU A 57 -7.92 17.11 -20.64
CA LEU A 57 -8.41 18.20 -19.77
C LEU A 57 -9.91 18.07 -19.45
N SER A 58 -10.67 17.45 -20.35
CA SER A 58 -12.10 17.16 -20.17
C SER A 58 -12.37 15.92 -19.30
N CYS A 59 -11.33 15.17 -18.92
CA CYS A 59 -11.40 13.98 -18.08
C CYS A 59 -11.62 14.37 -16.60
N LEU A 60 -12.78 14.94 -16.29
CA LEU A 60 -13.17 15.38 -14.95
C LEU A 60 -14.60 14.92 -14.64
N PRO A 61 -14.93 14.70 -13.37
CA PRO A 61 -16.32 14.44 -12.98
C PRO A 61 -17.25 15.64 -13.26
N PRO A 62 -18.56 15.41 -13.45
CA PRO A 62 -19.58 16.45 -13.32
C PRO A 62 -19.43 17.24 -12.01
N GLU A 63 -19.84 18.51 -11.96
CA GLU A 63 -19.58 19.36 -10.78
C GLU A 63 -20.20 18.81 -9.48
N GLU A 64 -21.37 18.17 -9.56
CA GLU A 64 -22.02 17.53 -8.39
C GLU A 64 -21.20 16.36 -7.85
N ASP A 65 -20.74 15.47 -8.74
CA ASP A 65 -19.90 14.33 -8.40
C ASP A 65 -18.52 14.81 -7.89
N TYR A 66 -17.96 15.84 -8.53
CA TYR A 66 -16.70 16.47 -8.10
C TYR A 66 -16.80 17.04 -6.68
N ALA A 67 -17.91 17.70 -6.33
CA ALA A 67 -18.10 18.24 -5.00
C ALA A 67 -18.08 17.15 -3.91
N ARG A 68 -18.65 15.97 -4.20
CA ARG A 68 -18.62 14.81 -3.29
C ARG A 68 -17.20 14.24 -3.15
N LEU A 69 -16.53 14.00 -4.27
CA LEU A 69 -15.16 13.49 -4.31
C LEU A 69 -14.19 14.42 -3.59
N LYS A 70 -14.30 15.73 -3.84
CA LYS A 70 -13.49 16.77 -3.18
C LYS A 70 -13.71 16.78 -1.67
N ALA A 71 -14.97 16.72 -1.21
CA ALA A 71 -15.28 16.71 0.21
C ALA A 71 -14.63 15.50 0.90
N LEU A 72 -14.73 14.31 0.29
CA LEU A 72 -14.08 13.12 0.80
C LEU A 72 -12.55 13.26 0.82
N PHE A 73 -11.94 13.75 -0.26
CA PHE A 73 -10.50 13.99 -0.33
C PHE A 73 -10.01 14.89 0.81
N LEU A 74 -10.69 16.02 1.03
CA LEU A 74 -10.35 16.98 2.08
C LEU A 74 -10.56 16.43 3.49
N GLN A 75 -11.52 15.52 3.67
CA GLN A 75 -11.81 14.91 4.97
C GLN A 75 -10.87 13.74 5.30
N ARG A 76 -10.51 12.92 4.31
CA ARG A 76 -9.87 11.61 4.53
C ARG A 76 -8.43 11.49 4.06
N VAL A 77 -8.05 12.21 3.01
CA VAL A 77 -6.73 12.09 2.39
C VAL A 77 -5.86 13.28 2.73
N HIS A 78 -6.34 14.50 2.46
CA HIS A 78 -5.59 15.74 2.66
C HIS A 78 -5.01 15.90 4.09
N PRO A 79 -5.73 15.56 5.19
CA PRO A 79 -5.17 15.72 6.53
C PRO A 79 -3.99 14.79 6.82
N ILE A 80 -3.95 13.62 6.18
CA ILE A 80 -2.89 12.62 6.32
C ILE A 80 -1.75 12.90 5.34
N PHE A 81 -2.07 13.36 4.12
CA PHE A 81 -1.11 13.50 3.02
C PHE A 81 -1.38 14.79 2.20
N PRO A 82 -1.02 15.98 2.74
CA PRO A 82 -1.39 17.29 2.18
C PRO A 82 -0.49 17.70 1.00
N VAL A 83 -0.61 17.00 -0.13
CA VAL A 83 0.14 17.28 -1.36
C VAL A 83 -0.47 18.44 -2.17
N ILE A 84 -1.81 18.48 -2.24
CA ILE A 84 -2.56 19.44 -3.05
C ILE A 84 -3.13 20.52 -2.13
N PRO A 85 -2.74 21.80 -2.29
CA PRO A 85 -3.31 22.90 -1.52
C PRO A 85 -4.81 23.03 -1.76
N GLU A 86 -5.58 23.25 -0.69
CA GLU A 86 -7.05 23.36 -0.77
C GLU A 86 -7.52 24.48 -1.71
N ALA A 87 -6.76 25.58 -1.78
CA ALA A 87 -7.05 26.70 -2.67
C ALA A 87 -7.07 26.27 -4.14
N ALA A 88 -6.19 25.35 -4.56
CA ALA A 88 -6.12 24.87 -5.94
C ALA A 88 -7.37 24.09 -6.36
N LEU A 89 -8.04 23.43 -5.41
CA LEU A 89 -9.29 22.70 -5.64
C LEU A 89 -10.51 23.62 -5.80
N ASN A 90 -10.37 24.91 -5.51
CA ASN A 90 -11.39 25.92 -5.72
C ASN A 90 -11.09 26.81 -6.94
N GLY A 91 -9.90 26.67 -7.53
CA GLY A 91 -9.45 27.50 -8.64
C GLY A 91 -10.28 27.32 -9.91
N PRO A 92 -10.27 28.30 -10.82
CA PRO A 92 -11.05 28.25 -12.06
C PRO A 92 -10.54 27.15 -13.01
N THR A 93 -11.45 26.59 -13.81
CA THR A 93 -11.20 25.46 -14.72
C THR A 93 -10.66 25.87 -16.09
N ASP A 94 -10.38 27.15 -16.30
CA ASP A 94 -9.65 27.65 -17.46
C ASP A 94 -8.14 27.39 -17.35
N ASN A 95 -7.63 27.28 -16.11
CA ASN A 95 -6.24 26.96 -15.83
C ASN A 95 -6.00 25.43 -15.82
N PRO A 96 -5.18 24.91 -16.74
CA PRO A 96 -4.84 23.48 -16.80
C PRO A 96 -4.24 22.91 -15.50
N SER A 97 -3.49 23.71 -14.74
CA SER A 97 -2.93 23.27 -13.45
C SER A 97 -4.02 22.95 -12.44
N ASN A 98 -5.07 23.77 -12.37
CA ASN A 98 -6.20 23.51 -11.47
C ASN A 98 -6.94 22.24 -11.90
N ILE A 99 -7.15 22.04 -13.21
CA ILE A 99 -7.76 20.81 -13.75
C ILE A 99 -6.98 19.57 -13.30
N VAL A 100 -5.65 19.56 -13.49
CA VAL A 100 -4.79 18.44 -13.08
C VAL A 100 -4.93 18.15 -11.60
N LEU A 101 -4.87 19.18 -10.75
CA LEU A 101 -4.99 19.00 -9.30
C LEU A 101 -6.38 18.51 -8.88
N ARG A 102 -7.45 18.93 -9.58
CA ARG A 102 -8.80 18.38 -9.39
C ARG A 102 -8.86 16.90 -9.81
N GLN A 103 -8.27 16.53 -10.94
CA GLN A 103 -8.21 15.13 -11.41
C GLN A 103 -7.54 14.23 -10.39
N LEU A 104 -6.44 14.69 -9.78
CA LEU A 104 -5.69 13.92 -8.78
C LEU A 104 -6.44 13.78 -7.45
N ALA A 105 -7.14 14.83 -7.01
CA ALA A 105 -8.03 14.72 -5.86
C ALA A 105 -9.17 13.72 -6.12
N CYS A 106 -9.71 13.70 -7.34
CA CYS A 106 -10.71 12.71 -7.75
C CYS A 106 -10.15 11.30 -7.83
N LEU A 107 -8.91 11.13 -8.33
CA LEU A 107 -8.23 9.85 -8.39
C LEU A 107 -8.09 9.25 -6.98
N ALA A 108 -7.64 10.05 -6.02
CA ALA A 108 -7.50 9.63 -4.63
C ALA A 108 -8.86 9.33 -3.96
N ALA A 109 -9.84 10.22 -4.11
CA ALA A 109 -11.16 10.02 -3.55
C ALA A 109 -11.92 8.84 -4.18
N GLY A 110 -11.69 8.58 -5.48
CA GLY A 110 -12.29 7.47 -6.21
C GLY A 110 -11.80 6.09 -5.79
N SER A 111 -10.75 6.02 -4.96
CA SER A 111 -10.32 4.79 -4.30
C SER A 111 -11.19 4.39 -3.09
N ASP A 112 -12.10 5.27 -2.63
CA ASP A 112 -13.05 4.96 -1.56
C ASP A 112 -14.30 4.27 -2.12
N PRO A 113 -14.65 3.06 -1.65
CA PRO A 113 -15.84 2.34 -2.12
C PRO A 113 -17.16 3.14 -1.97
N GLN A 114 -17.23 4.09 -1.04
CA GLN A 114 -18.42 4.95 -0.91
C GLN A 114 -18.63 5.87 -2.12
N MET A 115 -17.58 6.10 -2.92
CA MET A 115 -17.63 6.98 -4.08
C MET A 115 -18.02 6.28 -5.37
N THR A 116 -18.15 4.95 -5.40
CA THR A 116 -18.51 4.17 -6.60
C THR A 116 -19.71 4.74 -7.38
N PRO A 117 -20.81 5.20 -6.74
CA PRO A 117 -21.95 5.79 -7.47
C PRO A 117 -21.66 7.12 -8.20
N PHE A 118 -20.57 7.79 -7.84
CA PHE A 118 -20.17 9.12 -8.33
C PHE A 118 -18.96 9.06 -9.27
N LEU A 119 -18.50 7.87 -9.67
CA LEU A 119 -17.35 7.70 -10.56
C LEU A 119 -17.73 7.94 -12.03
N ARG A 120 -18.14 9.16 -12.37
CA ARG A 120 -18.44 9.57 -13.75
C ARG A 120 -17.35 10.52 -14.26
N LEU A 121 -17.14 10.52 -15.57
CA LEU A 121 -16.25 11.46 -16.24
C LEU A 121 -16.98 12.10 -17.41
N LYS A 122 -16.89 13.43 -17.54
CA LYS A 122 -17.57 14.23 -18.57
C LYS A 122 -17.29 13.72 -19.99
N ASN A 123 -16.10 13.18 -20.24
CA ASN A 123 -15.66 12.64 -21.53
C ASN A 123 -15.98 11.13 -21.75
N LYS A 124 -16.63 10.45 -20.80
CA LYS A 124 -16.96 9.00 -20.87
C LYS A 124 -18.46 8.70 -20.85
N GLY A 125 -19.31 9.73 -20.77
CA GLY A 125 -20.76 9.58 -20.74
C GLY A 125 -21.37 9.61 -19.34
N PRO A 126 -22.70 9.42 -19.23
CA PRO A 126 -23.45 9.64 -17.99
C PRO A 126 -23.46 8.45 -17.02
N SER A 127 -23.04 7.26 -17.45
CA SER A 127 -23.01 6.06 -16.60
C SER A 127 -21.81 6.09 -15.65
N PRO A 128 -21.98 5.69 -14.37
CA PRO A 128 -20.84 5.44 -13.49
C PRO A 128 -19.90 4.39 -14.09
N LEU A 129 -18.60 4.67 -14.01
CA LEU A 129 -17.52 3.78 -14.43
C LEU A 129 -17.17 2.81 -13.32
N ARG A 130 -16.52 1.70 -13.69
CA ARG A 130 -15.89 0.83 -12.68
C ARG A 130 -14.71 1.57 -12.04
N PRO A 131 -14.37 1.31 -10.77
CA PRO A 131 -13.26 2.00 -10.09
C PRO A 131 -11.92 1.90 -10.84
N ALA A 132 -11.58 0.73 -11.37
CA ALA A 132 -10.38 0.53 -12.18
C ALA A 132 -10.38 1.38 -13.48
N GLU A 133 -11.50 1.48 -14.17
CA GLU A 133 -11.66 2.29 -15.39
C GLU A 133 -11.54 3.79 -15.08
N PHE A 134 -12.18 4.24 -14.00
CA PHE A 134 -12.12 5.61 -13.54
C PHE A 134 -10.69 6.01 -13.16
N SER A 135 -10.02 5.18 -12.37
CA SER A 135 -8.62 5.38 -11.96
C SER A 135 -7.69 5.44 -13.17
N SER A 136 -7.79 4.46 -14.08
CA SER A 136 -6.97 4.39 -15.30
C SER A 136 -7.19 5.60 -16.21
N ALA A 137 -8.44 6.04 -16.39
CA ALA A 137 -8.76 7.20 -17.22
C ALA A 137 -8.15 8.49 -16.66
N LEU A 138 -8.26 8.72 -15.34
CA LEU A 138 -7.68 9.90 -14.70
C LEU A 138 -6.15 9.85 -14.70
N SER A 139 -5.54 8.72 -14.27
CA SER A 139 -4.09 8.59 -14.19
C SER A 139 -3.44 8.75 -15.57
N SER A 140 -4.00 8.12 -16.60
CA SER A 140 -3.50 8.20 -17.97
C SER A 140 -3.65 9.62 -18.54
N SER A 141 -4.77 10.29 -18.26
CA SER A 141 -5.00 11.67 -18.70
C SER A 141 -3.99 12.63 -18.07
N VAL A 142 -3.76 12.53 -16.76
CA VAL A 142 -2.77 13.38 -16.07
C VAL A 142 -1.36 13.07 -16.57
N ARG A 143 -0.98 11.79 -16.72
CA ARG A 143 0.32 11.42 -17.30
C ARG A 143 0.51 12.03 -18.69
N ALA A 144 -0.48 11.93 -19.58
CA ALA A 144 -0.41 12.54 -20.90
C ALA A 144 -0.27 14.07 -20.84
N ILE A 145 -0.98 14.74 -19.91
CA ILE A 145 -0.86 16.19 -19.69
C ILE A 145 0.58 16.56 -19.30
N LEU A 146 1.20 15.81 -18.39
CA LEU A 146 2.56 16.06 -17.89
C LEU A 146 3.65 15.85 -18.96
N GLU A 147 3.37 15.13 -20.05
CA GLU A 147 4.30 14.97 -21.18
C GLU A 147 4.21 16.11 -22.20
N THR A 148 3.39 17.14 -21.95
CA THR A 148 3.22 18.33 -22.81
C THR A 148 3.69 19.61 -22.14
N SER A 149 3.86 20.68 -22.91
CA SER A 149 4.26 22.00 -22.39
C SER A 149 3.13 22.78 -21.70
N ILE A 150 1.92 22.20 -21.59
CA ILE A 150 0.72 22.90 -21.09
C ILE A 150 0.79 23.24 -19.60
N ILE A 151 1.54 22.46 -18.82
CA ILE A 151 1.83 22.72 -17.41
C ILE A 151 3.31 23.13 -17.29
N PRO A 152 3.62 24.44 -17.32
CA PRO A 152 5.01 24.87 -17.15
C PRO A 152 5.47 24.77 -15.70
N ASP A 153 4.56 24.78 -14.72
CA ASP A 153 4.89 24.79 -13.30
C ASP A 153 5.35 23.41 -12.80
N ARG A 154 6.58 23.38 -12.30
CA ARG A 154 7.24 22.20 -11.75
C ARG A 154 6.71 21.83 -10.37
N VAL A 155 6.15 22.76 -9.59
CA VAL A 155 5.49 22.43 -8.33
C VAL A 155 4.26 21.55 -8.62
N VAL A 156 3.48 21.92 -9.64
CA VAL A 156 2.33 21.12 -10.09
C VAL A 156 2.78 19.76 -10.61
N HIS A 157 3.93 19.66 -11.28
CA HIS A 157 4.51 18.36 -11.66
C HIS A 157 4.85 17.50 -10.44
N ILE A 158 5.50 18.07 -9.42
CA ILE A 158 5.81 17.34 -8.19
C ILE A 158 4.53 16.85 -7.52
N GLN A 159 3.53 17.72 -7.38
CA GLN A 159 2.23 17.36 -6.80
C GLN A 159 1.57 16.23 -7.59
N ALA A 160 1.55 16.34 -8.92
CA ALA A 160 0.95 15.34 -9.79
C ALA A 160 1.67 14.00 -9.73
N LEU A 161 3.00 13.99 -9.85
CA LEU A 161 3.79 12.77 -9.79
C LEU A 161 3.72 12.10 -8.41
N THR A 162 3.63 12.89 -7.33
CA THR A 162 3.47 12.37 -5.96
C THR A 162 2.12 11.67 -5.80
N MET A 163 1.04 12.32 -6.22
CA MET A 163 -0.32 11.74 -6.15
C MET A 163 -0.48 10.55 -7.09
N LEU A 164 0.10 10.60 -8.30
CA LEU A 164 0.11 9.47 -9.23
C LEU A 164 0.94 8.31 -8.68
N SER A 165 2.09 8.57 -8.07
CA SER A 165 2.92 7.53 -7.43
C SER A 165 2.17 6.81 -6.30
N LEU A 166 1.31 7.51 -5.58
CA LEU A 166 0.50 6.88 -4.55
C LEU A 166 -0.68 6.10 -5.18
N TYR A 167 -1.48 6.73 -6.06
CA TYR A 167 -2.78 6.17 -6.44
C TYR A 167 -2.85 5.45 -7.79
N THR A 168 -1.85 5.59 -8.67
CA THR A 168 -1.87 4.90 -9.96
C THR A 168 -1.80 3.40 -9.76
N GLN A 169 -2.76 2.68 -10.33
CA GLN A 169 -2.77 1.22 -10.31
C GLN A 169 -2.10 0.70 -11.59
N PRO A 170 -1.17 -0.27 -11.48
CA PRO A 170 -0.70 -1.03 -12.63
C PRO A 170 -1.87 -1.69 -13.36
N THR A 171 -1.79 -1.80 -14.68
CA THR A 171 -2.77 -2.56 -15.47
C THR A 171 -2.29 -3.98 -15.79
N CYS A 172 -0.98 -4.19 -15.76
CA CYS A 172 -0.33 -5.47 -15.98
C CYS A 172 0.96 -5.55 -15.15
N ALA A 173 1.58 -6.73 -15.10
CA ALA A 173 2.70 -6.96 -14.21
C ALA A 173 4.00 -6.26 -14.69
N GLU A 174 4.13 -6.01 -15.99
CA GLU A 174 5.23 -5.24 -16.57
C GLU A 174 5.24 -3.77 -16.10
N GLU A 175 4.08 -3.25 -15.67
CA GLU A 175 3.94 -1.92 -15.10
C GLU A 175 3.87 -1.91 -13.57
N ALA A 176 4.18 -3.03 -12.90
CA ALA A 176 4.05 -3.15 -11.44
C ALA A 176 4.90 -2.12 -10.68
N ASP A 177 5.97 -1.60 -11.27
CA ASP A 177 6.86 -0.61 -10.67
C ASP A 177 6.61 0.83 -11.13
N LEU A 178 5.64 1.06 -12.02
CA LEU A 178 5.23 2.39 -12.48
C LEU A 178 5.00 3.38 -11.31
N PRO A 179 4.32 3.01 -10.20
CA PRO A 179 4.12 3.93 -9.08
C PRO A 179 5.44 4.43 -8.49
N ALA A 180 6.45 3.54 -8.33
CA ALA A 180 7.76 3.91 -7.83
C ALA A 180 8.55 4.78 -8.83
N GLN A 181 8.44 4.50 -10.14
CA GLN A 181 9.06 5.32 -11.18
C GLN A 181 8.53 6.77 -11.15
N LEU A 182 7.21 6.94 -10.99
CA LEU A 182 6.58 8.26 -10.87
C LEU A 182 7.06 9.00 -9.62
N GLY A 183 7.20 8.29 -8.49
CA GLY A 183 7.77 8.84 -7.26
C GLY A 183 9.23 9.31 -7.45
N GLY A 184 10.05 8.53 -8.15
CA GLY A 184 11.41 8.91 -8.52
C GLY A 184 11.48 10.20 -9.35
N ARG A 185 10.54 10.39 -10.30
CA ARG A 185 10.42 11.65 -11.05
C ARG A 185 10.05 12.83 -10.15
N ALA A 186 9.16 12.64 -9.17
CA ALA A 186 8.81 13.69 -8.21
C ALA A 186 10.04 14.12 -7.39
N ILE A 187 10.82 13.14 -6.91
CA ILE A 187 12.05 13.37 -6.14
C ILE A 187 13.09 14.12 -6.97
N HIS A 188 13.27 13.73 -8.24
CA HIS A 188 14.14 14.45 -9.17
C HIS A 188 13.76 15.93 -9.27
N HIS A 189 12.47 16.25 -9.40
CA HIS A 189 12.02 17.64 -9.46
C HIS A 189 12.22 18.39 -8.12
N ILE A 190 11.98 17.75 -6.98
CA ILE A 190 12.28 18.31 -5.64
C ILE A 190 13.76 18.68 -5.52
N GLN A 191 14.64 17.78 -5.94
CA GLN A 191 16.09 18.00 -5.90
C GLN A 191 16.51 19.10 -6.86
N THR A 192 15.96 19.11 -8.08
CA THR A 192 16.27 20.14 -9.09
C THR A 192 15.80 21.53 -8.66
N LEU A 193 14.69 21.63 -7.92
CA LEU A 193 14.24 22.92 -7.33
C LEU A 193 15.01 23.32 -6.07
N GLY A 194 15.79 22.41 -5.47
CA GLY A 194 16.42 22.67 -4.17
C GLY A 194 15.43 22.66 -2.99
N LEU A 195 14.22 22.11 -3.15
CA LEU A 195 13.20 22.13 -2.08
C LEU A 195 13.63 21.34 -0.84
N HIS A 196 14.45 20.31 -1.03
CA HIS A 196 15.09 19.53 0.03
C HIS A 196 16.03 20.34 0.95
N LEU A 197 16.42 21.55 0.56
CA LEU A 197 17.25 22.41 1.40
C LEU A 197 16.43 23.22 2.42
N LEU A 198 15.11 23.34 2.21
CA LEU A 198 14.16 23.98 3.14
C LEU A 198 14.55 25.41 3.53
N ARG A 199 15.03 26.19 2.56
CA ARG A 199 15.44 27.60 2.74
C ARG A 199 14.50 28.62 2.11
N TYR A 200 13.38 28.16 1.54
CA TYR A 200 12.41 29.04 0.90
C TYR A 200 11.57 29.78 1.95
N ASP A 201 11.52 31.11 1.86
CA ASP A 201 10.84 32.00 2.80
C ASP A 201 9.71 32.82 2.16
N GLY A 202 9.29 32.48 0.94
CA GLY A 202 8.18 33.13 0.24
C GLY A 202 6.80 32.76 0.82
N PRO A 203 5.71 33.44 0.40
CA PRO A 203 4.40 33.38 1.06
C PRO A 203 3.76 31.97 1.11
N ASN A 204 4.13 31.07 0.21
CA ASN A 204 3.66 29.69 0.14
C ASN A 204 4.66 28.67 0.73
N PHE A 205 5.62 29.10 1.55
CA PHE A 205 6.64 28.20 2.11
C PHE A 205 6.05 27.00 2.85
N GLY A 206 4.94 27.20 3.58
CA GLY A 206 4.28 26.12 4.32
C GLY A 206 3.78 24.98 3.42
N ASP A 207 3.23 25.31 2.25
CA ASP A 207 2.75 24.33 1.27
C ASP A 207 3.91 23.59 0.60
N LEU A 208 5.02 24.28 0.31
CA LEU A 208 6.21 23.66 -0.27
C LEU A 208 6.93 22.75 0.73
N GLU A 209 6.98 23.12 2.00
CA GLU A 209 7.47 22.25 3.07
C GLU A 209 6.57 21.02 3.25
N ASN A 210 5.23 21.19 3.19
CA ASN A 210 4.30 20.07 3.20
C ASN A 210 4.57 19.12 2.02
N LEU A 211 4.74 19.67 0.82
CA LEU A 211 5.03 18.91 -0.38
C LEU A 211 6.36 18.15 -0.26
N PHE A 212 7.41 18.79 0.24
CA PHE A 212 8.69 18.11 0.49
C PHE A 212 8.53 16.97 1.49
N CYS A 213 7.90 17.19 2.64
CA CYS A 213 7.67 16.16 3.64
C CYS A 213 6.85 14.99 3.08
N ALA A 214 5.85 15.27 2.23
CA ALA A 214 5.03 14.25 1.59
C ALA A 214 5.84 13.40 0.61
N VAL A 215 6.69 14.03 -0.22
CA VAL A 215 7.60 13.30 -1.12
C VAL A 215 8.64 12.49 -0.33
N TRP A 216 9.17 13.03 0.76
CA TRP A 216 10.10 12.32 1.64
C TRP A 216 9.45 11.07 2.25
N ALA A 217 8.22 11.18 2.76
CA ALA A 217 7.48 10.02 3.27
C ALA A 217 7.16 9.01 2.17
N LEU A 218 6.75 9.48 0.99
CA LEU A 218 6.47 8.62 -0.18
C LEU A 218 7.70 7.83 -0.63
N ASP A 219 8.90 8.41 -0.57
CA ASP A 219 10.15 7.70 -0.88
C ASP A 219 10.34 6.47 0.02
N ARG A 220 10.05 6.60 1.33
CA ARG A 220 10.13 5.49 2.29
C ARG A 220 9.01 4.48 2.09
N ILE A 221 7.80 4.94 1.81
CA ILE A 221 6.66 4.08 1.48
C ILE A 221 6.97 3.26 0.23
N ASN A 222 7.52 3.89 -0.81
CA ASN A 222 7.91 3.21 -2.05
C ASN A 222 9.07 2.23 -1.84
N ALA A 223 10.02 2.55 -0.97
CA ALA A 223 11.07 1.64 -0.59
C ALA A 223 10.50 0.35 0.04
N ALA A 224 9.49 0.45 0.89
CA ALA A 224 8.83 -0.68 1.52
C ALA A 224 7.93 -1.46 0.54
N MET A 225 7.05 -0.75 -0.18
CA MET A 225 6.03 -1.38 -1.04
C MET A 225 6.60 -1.97 -2.33
N TYR A 226 7.68 -1.40 -2.87
CA TYR A 226 8.24 -1.78 -4.17
C TYR A 226 9.70 -2.25 -4.09
N GLY A 227 10.26 -2.40 -2.89
CA GLY A 227 11.64 -2.87 -2.70
C GLY A 227 12.69 -1.97 -3.34
N ARG A 228 12.45 -0.65 -3.38
CA ARG A 228 13.32 0.33 -4.03
C ARG A 228 14.32 0.96 -3.04
N PRO A 229 15.49 1.45 -3.50
CA PRO A 229 16.33 2.30 -2.68
C PRO A 229 15.62 3.62 -2.39
N CYS A 230 15.82 4.18 -1.18
CA CYS A 230 15.40 5.54 -0.89
C CYS A 230 16.28 6.50 -1.70
N LEU A 231 15.67 7.45 -2.40
CA LEU A 231 16.37 8.41 -3.26
C LEU A 231 16.67 9.73 -2.56
N ILE A 232 15.96 10.06 -1.48
CA ILE A 232 16.24 11.22 -0.62
C ILE A 232 17.05 10.75 0.57
N HIS A 233 18.33 11.10 0.60
CA HIS A 233 19.21 10.83 1.73
C HIS A 233 19.16 12.00 2.73
N GLU A 234 19.12 11.72 4.04
CA GLU A 234 19.00 12.76 5.07
C GLU A 234 20.18 13.75 5.07
N ARG A 235 21.39 13.26 4.78
CA ARG A 235 22.61 14.06 4.56
C ARG A 235 22.49 15.15 3.49
N ASP A 236 21.55 15.01 2.55
CA ASP A 236 21.33 16.00 1.50
C ASP A 236 20.32 17.08 1.92
N ILE A 237 19.63 16.90 3.05
CA ILE A 237 18.62 17.84 3.56
C ILE A 237 19.33 19.03 4.23
N GLY A 238 19.03 20.24 3.77
CA GLY A 238 19.73 21.45 4.19
C GLY A 238 19.29 22.04 5.53
N ALA A 239 18.30 21.44 6.20
CA ALA A 239 17.71 21.90 7.45
C ALA A 239 17.39 20.74 8.40
N ASP A 240 17.01 21.08 9.63
CA ASP A 240 16.51 20.12 10.62
C ASP A 240 15.13 19.57 10.18
N LEU A 241 15.14 18.34 9.66
CA LEU A 241 13.94 17.63 9.22
C LEU A 241 12.95 17.43 10.38
N ASP A 242 13.44 17.11 11.59
CA ASP A 242 12.58 16.93 12.77
C ASP A 242 11.86 18.22 13.13
N ALA A 243 12.56 19.36 13.05
CA ALA A 243 11.93 20.67 13.25
C ALA A 243 10.88 20.98 12.17
N CYS A 244 11.11 20.56 10.93
CA CYS A 244 10.13 20.71 9.85
C CYS A 244 8.86 19.87 10.12
N ILE A 245 9.04 18.61 10.52
CA ILE A 245 7.98 17.67 10.87
C ILE A 245 7.15 18.21 12.04
N ARG A 246 7.79 18.69 13.12
CA ARG A 246 7.12 19.25 14.31
C ARG A 246 6.18 20.42 14.00
N LYS A 247 6.36 21.13 12.87
CA LYS A 247 5.49 22.24 12.45
C LYS A 247 4.26 21.78 11.65
N ARG A 248 4.22 20.53 11.20
CA ARG A 248 3.11 20.01 10.35
C ARG A 248 1.83 19.83 11.15
N GLN A 249 0.69 19.77 10.47
CA GLN A 249 -0.61 19.47 11.09
C GLN A 249 -0.60 18.09 11.77
N PRO A 250 -1.35 17.88 12.88
CA PRO A 250 -1.18 16.69 13.72
C PRO A 250 -1.27 15.33 13.03
N ALA A 251 -2.25 15.13 12.14
CA ALA A 251 -2.40 13.85 11.43
C ALA A 251 -1.21 13.58 10.48
N PHE A 252 -0.82 14.58 9.68
CA PHE A 252 0.35 14.46 8.81
C PHE A 252 1.66 14.32 9.60
N ARG A 253 1.79 15.03 10.72
CA ARG A 253 2.94 14.91 11.63
C ARG A 253 3.07 13.49 12.17
N LEU A 254 1.97 12.87 12.60
CA LEU A 254 1.96 11.48 13.06
C LEU A 254 2.37 10.51 11.94
N LEU A 255 1.87 10.70 10.71
CA LEU A 255 2.30 9.91 9.55
C LEU A 255 3.82 10.03 9.34
N LEU A 256 4.35 11.26 9.37
CA LEU A 256 5.78 11.52 9.20
C LEU A 256 6.61 10.86 10.31
N SER A 257 6.15 10.90 11.55
CA SER A 257 6.80 10.18 12.65
C SER A 257 6.83 8.67 12.42
N VAL A 258 5.77 8.06 11.88
CA VAL A 258 5.79 6.64 11.48
C VAL A 258 6.77 6.41 10.31
N ALA A 259 6.82 7.31 9.34
CA ALA A 259 7.75 7.23 8.21
C ALA A 259 9.23 7.35 8.65
N GLN A 260 9.55 8.09 9.71
CA GLN A 260 10.89 8.11 10.32
C GLN A 260 11.30 6.76 10.91
N TRP A 261 10.34 6.02 11.49
CA TRP A 261 10.59 4.65 11.91
C TRP A 261 10.72 3.70 10.73
N LEU A 262 9.92 3.89 9.68
CA LEU A 262 10.06 3.13 8.45
C LEU A 262 11.44 3.33 7.82
N ASP A 263 11.99 4.54 7.83
CA ASP A 263 13.34 4.82 7.32
C ASP A 263 14.41 3.93 8.00
N LYS A 264 14.39 3.88 9.33
CA LYS A 264 15.28 3.00 10.12
C LYS A 264 15.03 1.51 9.84
N VAL A 265 13.77 1.13 9.69
CA VAL A 265 13.40 -0.26 9.34
C VAL A 265 13.94 -0.65 7.97
N VAL A 266 13.86 0.24 6.99
CA VAL A 266 14.38 0.04 5.63
C VAL A 266 15.89 -0.21 5.64
N GLU A 267 16.66 0.42 6.55
CA GLU A 267 18.10 0.18 6.69
C GLU A 267 18.44 -1.28 7.00
N LEU A 268 17.58 -2.00 7.74
CA LEU A 268 17.78 -3.42 8.08
C LEU A 268 17.91 -4.31 6.83
N TYR A 269 17.30 -3.88 5.72
CA TYR A 269 17.18 -4.65 4.48
C TYR A 269 18.23 -4.25 3.43
N ARG A 270 19.05 -3.21 3.67
CA ARG A 270 20.06 -2.75 2.70
C ARG A 270 21.29 -3.67 2.65
N PRO A 271 21.98 -3.80 1.49
CA PRO A 271 23.06 -4.78 1.30
C PRO A 271 24.17 -4.79 2.36
N GLY A 272 24.54 -3.64 2.93
CA GLY A 272 25.58 -3.54 3.96
C GLY A 272 25.18 -4.22 5.28
N PRO A 273 24.18 -3.69 6.01
CA PRO A 273 23.59 -4.36 7.16
C PRO A 273 23.16 -5.80 6.83
N SER A 274 22.64 -6.02 5.62
CA SER A 274 22.25 -7.34 5.14
C SER A 274 23.40 -8.35 5.09
N ALA A 275 24.60 -7.93 4.68
CA ALA A 275 25.81 -8.76 4.62
C ALA A 275 26.42 -9.05 6.01
N GLN A 276 26.19 -8.17 7.00
CA GLN A 276 26.62 -8.39 8.38
C GLN A 276 25.65 -9.31 9.15
N VAL A 277 24.37 -9.25 8.78
CA VAL A 277 23.27 -10.06 9.31
C VAL A 277 23.16 -11.41 8.58
N SER A 278 23.75 -11.55 7.37
CA SER A 278 23.89 -12.83 6.65
C SER A 278 24.95 -13.77 7.23
N GLY A 279 25.59 -13.41 8.34
CA GLY A 279 26.18 -14.40 9.22
C GLY A 279 25.05 -15.25 9.80
N PHE A 280 25.17 -16.57 9.68
CA PHE A 280 24.17 -17.63 9.86
C PHE A 280 23.16 -17.57 11.05
N ASP A 281 23.20 -16.59 11.95
CA ASP A 281 22.44 -16.58 13.22
C ASP A 281 21.86 -15.23 13.70
N LYS A 282 21.97 -14.13 12.93
CA LYS A 282 21.52 -12.82 13.46
C LYS A 282 20.19 -12.39 12.82
N VAL A 283 19.10 -12.42 13.59
CA VAL A 283 17.87 -11.69 13.26
C VAL A 283 18.04 -10.24 13.70
N ALA A 284 17.93 -9.29 12.76
CA ALA A 284 17.97 -7.87 13.07
C ALA A 284 16.54 -7.34 13.28
N TYR A 285 16.29 -6.67 14.41
CA TYR A 285 15.01 -6.06 14.69
C TYR A 285 15.14 -4.71 15.37
N ILE A 286 14.11 -3.88 15.22
CA ILE A 286 13.98 -2.56 15.83
C ILE A 286 12.72 -2.54 16.70
N ASP A 287 12.87 -2.02 17.90
CA ASP A 287 11.76 -1.74 18.80
C ASP A 287 11.15 -0.39 18.48
N LEU A 288 9.93 -0.40 17.94
CA LEU A 288 9.16 0.81 17.71
C LEU A 288 8.60 1.35 19.04
N PRO A 289 8.45 2.68 19.16
CA PRO A 289 7.90 3.32 20.34
C PRO A 289 6.41 3.03 20.46
N VAL A 290 5.87 3.18 21.66
CA VAL A 290 4.44 2.99 21.91
C VAL A 290 3.63 4.01 21.10
N LEU A 291 2.65 3.53 20.34
CA LEU A 291 1.83 4.37 19.45
C LEU A 291 1.12 5.51 20.21
N GLU A 292 0.61 5.25 21.41
CA GLU A 292 -0.03 6.28 22.23
C GLU A 292 0.92 7.47 22.50
N ALA A 293 2.18 7.20 22.80
CA ALA A 293 3.18 8.26 22.97
C ALA A 293 3.40 9.04 21.67
N MET A 294 3.48 8.35 20.53
CA MET A 294 3.59 9.02 19.23
C MET A 294 2.39 9.92 18.92
N ILE A 295 1.16 9.49 19.27
CA ILE A 295 -0.07 10.28 19.09
C ILE A 295 -0.02 11.55 19.96
N VAL A 296 0.42 11.42 21.21
CA VAL A 296 0.59 12.56 22.12
C VAL A 296 1.66 13.53 21.60
N ASP A 297 2.83 13.02 21.21
CA ASP A 297 3.93 13.84 20.68
C ASP A 297 3.57 14.53 19.37
N ALA A 298 2.70 13.91 18.56
CA ALA A 298 2.18 14.50 17.34
C ALA A 298 1.07 15.55 17.56
N ASP A 299 0.62 15.76 18.80
CA ASP A 299 -0.56 16.56 19.16
C ASP A 299 -1.85 16.07 18.46
N ALA A 300 -1.95 14.76 18.26
CA ALA A 300 -2.98 14.13 17.44
C ALA A 300 -4.20 13.62 18.23
N LEU A 301 -4.29 13.90 19.55
CA LEU A 301 -5.40 13.46 20.41
C LEU A 301 -6.78 13.96 19.96
N LYS A 302 -6.84 15.09 19.24
CA LYS A 302 -8.09 15.68 18.73
C LYS A 302 -8.37 15.33 17.26
N VAL A 303 -7.48 14.57 16.61
CA VAL A 303 -7.67 14.13 15.23
C VAL A 303 -8.80 13.10 15.18
N PRO A 304 -9.68 13.12 14.17
CA PRO A 304 -10.71 12.10 13.99
C PRO A 304 -10.17 10.68 14.06
N THR A 305 -10.87 9.80 14.79
CA THR A 305 -10.44 8.42 15.05
C THR A 305 -10.16 7.63 13.77
N SER A 306 -10.93 7.83 12.70
CA SER A 306 -10.69 7.14 11.43
C SER A 306 -9.33 7.48 10.81
N LEU A 307 -8.84 8.72 10.98
CA LEU A 307 -7.52 9.12 10.47
C LEU A 307 -6.41 8.55 11.34
N ILE A 308 -6.60 8.53 12.66
CA ILE A 308 -5.67 7.86 13.58
C ILE A 308 -5.59 6.36 13.27
N ALA A 309 -6.73 5.68 13.11
CA ALA A 309 -6.79 4.27 12.77
C ALA A 309 -6.12 3.95 11.42
N THR A 310 -6.22 4.87 10.45
CA THR A 310 -5.51 4.76 9.16
C THR A 310 -4.00 4.77 9.38
N ILE A 311 -3.49 5.70 10.19
CA ILE A 311 -2.05 5.80 10.48
C ILE A 311 -1.59 4.66 11.41
N GLU A 312 -2.43 4.20 12.35
CA GLU A 312 -2.19 3.03 13.19
C GLU A 312 -2.02 1.75 12.34
N THR A 313 -2.85 1.59 11.31
CA THR A 313 -2.73 0.48 10.36
C THR A 313 -1.38 0.52 9.65
N PHE A 314 -0.92 1.70 9.24
CA PHE A 314 0.42 1.87 8.67
C PHE A 314 1.54 1.60 9.69
N TYR A 315 1.39 2.08 10.93
CA TYR A 315 2.32 1.79 12.03
C TYR A 315 2.45 0.27 12.27
N HIS A 316 1.35 -0.48 12.24
CA HIS A 316 1.38 -1.93 12.34
C HIS A 316 2.06 -2.62 11.15
N ALA A 317 1.93 -2.09 9.93
CA ALA A 317 2.73 -2.55 8.79
C ALA A 317 4.23 -2.36 9.05
N VAL A 318 4.65 -1.20 9.59
CA VAL A 318 6.05 -0.96 9.97
C VAL A 318 6.51 -1.91 11.09
N ILE A 319 5.66 -2.25 12.07
CA ILE A 319 5.96 -3.29 13.08
C ILE A 319 6.22 -4.65 12.42
N ILE A 320 5.42 -5.04 11.43
CA ILE A 320 5.62 -6.32 10.73
C ILE A 320 7.01 -6.36 10.10
N LEU A 321 7.41 -5.25 9.47
CA LEU A 321 8.70 -5.08 8.79
C LEU A 321 9.86 -4.81 9.75
N SER A 322 9.63 -4.44 11.01
CA SER A 322 10.70 -4.05 11.93
C SER A 322 11.59 -5.21 12.39
N CYS A 323 11.35 -6.42 11.91
CA CYS A 323 12.14 -7.60 12.19
C CYS A 323 12.44 -8.34 10.90
N ARG A 324 13.68 -8.20 10.43
CA ARG A 324 14.16 -8.86 9.22
C ARG A 324 14.45 -10.33 9.50
N LEU A 325 13.75 -11.20 8.77
CA LEU A 325 14.04 -12.63 8.78
C LEU A 325 15.07 -12.98 7.68
N PRO A 326 15.72 -14.14 7.77
CA PRO A 326 16.53 -14.66 6.68
C PRO A 326 15.73 -14.73 5.38
N ARG A 327 16.44 -14.59 4.25
CA ARG A 327 15.81 -14.56 2.92
C ARG A 327 15.00 -15.83 2.66
N PRO A 328 13.78 -15.71 2.09
CA PRO A 328 12.98 -16.85 1.63
C PRO A 328 13.78 -17.79 0.72
N GLY A 329 13.37 -19.07 0.65
CA GLY A 329 14.04 -20.09 -0.16
C GLY A 329 15.36 -20.64 0.43
N THR A 330 15.82 -20.14 1.57
CA THR A 330 16.96 -20.72 2.31
C THR A 330 16.48 -21.73 3.36
N ILE A 331 17.26 -22.80 3.60
CA ILE A 331 16.95 -23.83 4.63
C ILE A 331 16.73 -23.18 6.03
N ILE A 332 17.45 -22.10 6.29
CA ILE A 332 17.39 -21.35 7.55
C ILE A 332 16.10 -20.54 7.63
N ALA A 333 15.60 -19.99 6.51
CA ALA A 333 14.39 -19.19 6.52
C ALA A 333 13.16 -19.98 6.95
N ALA A 334 12.97 -21.23 6.55
CA ALA A 334 11.80 -22.02 6.98
C ALA A 334 11.80 -22.33 8.49
N SER A 335 12.99 -22.48 9.09
CA SER A 335 13.14 -22.89 10.50
C SER A 335 13.37 -21.73 11.48
N THR A 336 13.69 -20.53 10.98
CA THR A 336 14.00 -19.37 11.82
C THR A 336 12.73 -18.75 12.41
N LEU A 337 12.63 -18.78 13.73
CA LEU A 337 11.64 -18.01 14.47
C LEU A 337 12.19 -16.62 14.78
N PRO A 338 11.39 -15.55 14.65
CA PRO A 338 11.78 -14.24 15.17
C PRO A 338 12.03 -14.30 16.69
N PRO A 339 12.82 -13.37 17.26
CA PRO A 339 12.93 -13.20 18.70
C PRO A 339 11.53 -13.14 19.36
N PRO A 340 11.33 -13.71 20.57
CA PRO A 340 10.00 -13.84 21.16
C PRO A 340 9.16 -12.56 21.19
N SER A 341 9.78 -11.42 21.55
CA SER A 341 9.15 -10.10 21.57
C SER A 341 8.77 -9.61 20.16
N ALA A 342 9.65 -9.77 19.18
CA ALA A 342 9.37 -9.43 17.78
C ALA A 342 8.27 -10.33 17.19
N ASN A 343 8.31 -11.63 17.47
CA ASN A 343 7.31 -12.59 16.99
C ASN A 343 5.91 -12.27 17.53
N ALA A 344 5.80 -11.96 18.84
CA ALA A 344 4.54 -11.57 19.46
C ALA A 344 3.98 -10.27 18.87
N ARG A 345 4.83 -9.24 18.69
CA ARG A 345 4.41 -7.96 18.11
C ARG A 345 3.97 -8.07 16.66
N ARG A 346 4.69 -8.83 15.83
CA ARG A 346 4.30 -9.08 14.43
C ARG A 346 2.95 -9.78 14.34
N SER A 347 2.74 -10.78 15.20
CA SER A 347 1.48 -11.51 15.28
C SER A 347 0.32 -10.61 15.70
N LEU A 348 0.52 -9.80 16.73
CA LEU A 348 -0.48 -8.84 17.20
C LEU A 348 -0.74 -7.75 16.15
N ALA A 349 0.29 -7.25 15.46
CA ALA A 349 0.15 -6.26 14.41
C ALA A 349 -0.69 -6.78 13.24
N ALA A 350 -0.46 -8.03 12.79
CA ALA A 350 -1.28 -8.66 11.76
C ALA A 350 -2.76 -8.77 12.17
N GLU A 351 -3.03 -9.16 13.42
CA GLU A 351 -4.38 -9.20 13.96
C GLU A 351 -5.04 -7.81 14.06
N ARG A 352 -4.29 -6.80 14.50
CA ARG A 352 -4.77 -5.41 14.60
C ARG A 352 -5.14 -4.84 13.24
N ILE A 353 -4.32 -5.09 12.21
CA ILE A 353 -4.64 -4.72 10.82
C ILE A 353 -5.96 -5.37 10.38
N ALA A 354 -6.10 -6.69 10.56
CA ALA A 354 -7.31 -7.42 10.15
C ALA A 354 -8.57 -6.98 10.92
N CYS A 355 -8.42 -6.45 12.13
CA CYS A 355 -9.52 -5.90 12.93
C CYS A 355 -9.86 -4.45 12.57
N ALA A 356 -8.87 -3.65 12.18
CA ALA A 356 -9.07 -2.23 11.90
C ALA A 356 -9.86 -2.00 10.61
N VAL A 357 -9.54 -2.75 9.55
CA VAL A 357 -10.14 -2.61 8.22
C VAL A 357 -11.69 -2.59 8.24
N PRO A 358 -12.38 -3.59 8.83
CA PRO A 358 -13.85 -3.59 8.84
C PRO A 358 -14.48 -2.67 9.90
N ARG A 359 -13.72 -2.19 10.90
CA ARG A 359 -14.29 -1.51 12.08
C ARG A 359 -14.11 0.00 12.08
N ASP A 360 -12.96 0.48 11.61
CA ASP A 360 -12.48 1.82 11.97
C ASP A 360 -12.57 2.83 10.80
N CYS A 361 -13.30 2.47 9.73
CA CYS A 361 -13.62 3.34 8.59
C CYS A 361 -12.38 4.06 8.00
N LEU A 362 -11.34 3.27 7.71
CA LEU A 362 -10.03 3.74 7.27
C LEU A 362 -10.13 4.58 5.98
N SER A 363 -9.24 5.56 5.85
CA SER A 363 -9.06 6.27 4.58
C SER A 363 -8.47 5.32 3.53
N SER A 364 -8.99 5.37 2.30
CA SER A 364 -8.48 4.58 1.18
C SER A 364 -7.12 5.07 0.69
N ILE A 365 -6.06 4.76 1.44
CA ILE A 365 -4.67 5.04 1.06
C ILE A 365 -3.98 3.70 0.71
N PRO A 366 -3.20 3.61 -0.38
CA PRO A 366 -2.60 2.36 -0.87
C PRO A 366 -1.76 1.55 0.13
N PHE A 367 -1.24 2.17 1.19
CA PHE A 367 -0.55 1.41 2.24
C PHE A 367 -1.50 0.54 3.08
N ILE A 368 -2.82 0.73 2.99
CA ILE A 368 -3.82 -0.09 3.69
C ILE A 368 -3.90 -1.51 3.09
N PRO A 369 -4.20 -1.71 1.79
CA PRO A 369 -4.15 -3.05 1.20
C PRO A 369 -2.75 -3.69 1.27
N TYR A 370 -1.68 -2.88 1.27
CA TYR A 370 -0.32 -3.38 1.54
C TYR A 370 -0.15 -3.89 2.99
N ALA A 371 -0.69 -3.20 3.99
CA ALA A 371 -0.69 -3.68 5.36
C ALA A 371 -1.42 -5.04 5.50
N VAL A 372 -2.55 -5.20 4.80
CA VAL A 372 -3.28 -6.47 4.79
C VAL A 372 -2.48 -7.57 4.08
N SER A 373 -1.75 -7.25 3.00
CA SER A 373 -0.86 -8.24 2.35
C SER A 373 0.28 -8.68 3.26
N LEU A 374 0.86 -7.78 4.06
CA LEU A 374 1.85 -8.13 5.07
C LEU A 374 1.25 -9.01 6.18
N ALA A 375 0.03 -8.70 6.64
CA ALA A 375 -0.69 -9.54 7.60
C ALA A 375 -0.95 -10.94 7.03
N LEU A 376 -1.36 -11.04 5.76
CA LEU A 376 -1.52 -12.32 5.05
C LEU A 376 -0.20 -13.11 5.05
N SER A 377 0.92 -12.48 4.71
CA SER A 377 2.24 -13.12 4.72
C SER A 377 2.68 -13.62 6.11
N VAL A 378 2.36 -12.88 7.18
CA VAL A 378 2.61 -13.31 8.56
C VAL A 378 1.79 -14.57 8.90
N GLU A 379 0.52 -14.60 8.52
CA GLU A 379 -0.34 -15.77 8.76
C GLU A 379 0.04 -16.96 7.88
N TYR A 380 0.45 -16.73 6.62
CA TYR A 380 0.98 -17.77 5.75
C TYR A 380 2.16 -18.50 6.41
N ARG A 381 3.13 -17.73 6.93
CA ARG A 381 4.32 -18.28 7.55
C ARG A 381 3.98 -19.12 8.79
N LYS A 382 3.04 -18.67 9.62
CA LYS A 382 2.56 -19.43 10.78
C LYS A 382 1.83 -20.70 10.35
N MET A 383 1.00 -20.62 9.32
CA MET A 383 0.27 -21.75 8.75
C MET A 383 1.23 -22.80 8.18
N ARG A 384 2.28 -22.37 7.48
CA ARG A 384 3.27 -23.22 6.80
C ARG A 384 4.30 -23.87 7.72
N HIS A 385 4.84 -23.11 8.69
CA HIS A 385 6.04 -23.51 9.45
C HIS A 385 5.77 -23.80 10.93
N SER A 386 4.58 -23.51 11.46
CA SER A 386 4.29 -23.82 12.87
C SER A 386 4.22 -25.34 13.10
N ARG A 387 4.95 -25.80 14.13
CA ARG A 387 4.93 -27.20 14.57
C ARG A 387 3.63 -27.60 15.28
N LEU A 388 2.94 -26.65 15.88
CA LEU A 388 1.72 -26.90 16.64
C LEU A 388 0.49 -26.87 15.72
N PRO A 389 -0.28 -27.97 15.59
CA PRO A 389 -1.46 -28.03 14.72
C PRO A 389 -2.47 -26.93 15.02
N MET A 390 -2.74 -26.68 16.30
CA MET A 390 -3.64 -25.60 16.75
C MET A 390 -3.23 -24.21 16.24
N PHE A 391 -1.93 -23.92 16.15
CA PHE A 391 -1.45 -22.65 15.59
C PHE A 391 -1.58 -22.61 14.07
N ARG A 392 -1.39 -23.75 13.38
CA ARG A 392 -1.63 -23.85 11.93
C ARG A 392 -3.09 -23.59 11.59
N THR A 393 -4.03 -24.22 12.29
CA THR A 393 -5.48 -23.96 12.13
C THR A 393 -5.83 -22.49 12.35
N ARG A 394 -5.36 -21.88 13.45
CA ARG A 394 -5.63 -20.46 13.73
C ARG A 394 -5.08 -19.55 12.64
N ALA A 395 -3.86 -19.81 12.20
CA ALA A 395 -3.21 -19.05 11.12
C ALA A 395 -3.94 -19.22 9.79
N MET A 396 -4.43 -20.42 9.48
CA MET A 396 -5.25 -20.67 8.28
C MET A 396 -6.54 -19.86 8.29
N ASN A 397 -7.25 -19.81 9.42
CA ASN A 397 -8.46 -18.99 9.57
C ASN A 397 -8.16 -17.50 9.42
N ALA A 398 -7.06 -17.03 10.00
CA ALA A 398 -6.61 -15.65 9.86
C ALA A 398 -6.14 -15.33 8.42
N PHE A 399 -5.48 -16.28 7.76
CA PHE A 399 -5.06 -16.19 6.37
C PHE A 399 -6.28 -16.05 5.44
N LYS A 400 -7.29 -16.92 5.59
CA LYS A 400 -8.57 -16.84 4.87
C LYS A 400 -9.23 -15.47 5.06
N ARG A 401 -9.32 -15.00 6.30
CA ARG A 401 -9.88 -13.68 6.60
C ARG A 401 -9.11 -12.56 5.88
N ASN A 402 -7.78 -12.60 5.86
CA ASN A 402 -6.97 -11.61 5.16
C ASN A 402 -7.14 -11.68 3.63
N CYS A 403 -7.34 -12.87 3.04
CA CYS A 403 -7.73 -13.01 1.63
C CYS A 403 -9.06 -12.28 1.35
N ASP A 404 -10.08 -12.49 2.19
CA ASP A 404 -11.38 -11.84 2.02
C ASP A 404 -11.29 -10.32 2.15
N LEU A 405 -10.46 -9.81 3.07
CA LEU A 405 -10.18 -8.38 3.19
C LEU A 405 -9.50 -7.84 1.93
N LEU A 406 -8.48 -8.51 1.39
CA LEU A 406 -7.82 -8.10 0.15
C LEU A 406 -8.78 -8.14 -1.05
N ARG A 407 -9.65 -9.16 -1.12
CA ARG A 407 -10.69 -9.26 -2.13
C ARG A 407 -11.64 -8.06 -2.10
N SER A 408 -11.98 -7.53 -0.92
CA SER A 408 -12.81 -6.32 -0.81
C SER A 408 -12.17 -5.07 -1.45
N TYR A 409 -10.83 -5.06 -1.60
CA TYR A 409 -10.07 -3.99 -2.25
C TYR A 409 -9.77 -4.24 -3.73
N SER A 410 -10.08 -5.43 -4.26
CA SER A 410 -9.65 -5.89 -5.60
C SER A 410 -10.16 -5.06 -6.77
N GLU A 411 -11.30 -4.38 -6.62
CA GLU A 411 -11.83 -3.47 -7.65
C GLU A 411 -11.07 -2.14 -7.73
N HIS A 412 -10.42 -1.74 -6.63
CA HIS A 412 -9.76 -0.44 -6.48
C HIS A 412 -8.24 -0.55 -6.53
N TYR A 413 -7.67 -1.69 -6.13
CA TYR A 413 -6.23 -1.90 -6.02
C TYR A 413 -5.80 -3.18 -6.74
N TRP A 414 -4.92 -3.02 -7.73
CA TRP A 414 -4.43 -4.14 -8.55
C TRP A 414 -3.64 -5.14 -7.73
N SER A 415 -2.74 -4.66 -6.86
CA SER A 415 -1.94 -5.54 -5.98
C SER A 415 -2.83 -6.35 -5.03
N ALA A 416 -3.89 -5.74 -4.48
CA ALA A 416 -4.83 -6.45 -3.61
C ALA A 416 -5.51 -7.61 -4.33
N ARG A 417 -5.92 -7.40 -5.60
CA ARG A 417 -6.48 -8.46 -6.45
C ARG A 417 -5.50 -9.61 -6.65
N VAL A 418 -4.24 -9.30 -7.02
CA VAL A 418 -3.22 -10.32 -7.25
C VAL A 418 -2.94 -11.12 -5.98
N VAL A 419 -2.74 -10.47 -4.83
CA VAL A 419 -2.48 -11.18 -3.56
C VAL A 419 -3.69 -11.99 -3.11
N ALA A 420 -4.91 -11.46 -3.25
CA ALA A 420 -6.13 -12.21 -2.92
C ALA A 420 -6.23 -13.49 -3.77
N GLY A 421 -6.08 -13.36 -5.10
CA GLY A 421 -6.13 -14.50 -6.02
C GLY A 421 -5.05 -15.55 -5.74
N LEU A 422 -3.83 -15.10 -5.40
CA LEU A 422 -2.75 -15.97 -4.93
C LEU A 422 -3.15 -16.74 -3.66
N GLY A 423 -3.58 -16.03 -2.62
CA GLY A 423 -3.96 -16.65 -1.35
C GLY A 423 -5.14 -17.61 -1.47
N GLU A 424 -6.12 -17.29 -2.31
CA GLU A 424 -7.24 -18.18 -2.63
C GLU A 424 -6.82 -19.42 -3.44
N GLY A 425 -5.81 -19.29 -4.29
CA GLY A 425 -5.15 -20.42 -4.94
C GLY A 425 -4.58 -21.39 -3.90
N VAL A 426 -3.80 -20.86 -2.95
CA VAL A 426 -3.22 -21.65 -1.84
C VAL A 426 -4.32 -22.36 -1.05
N LEU A 427 -5.38 -21.65 -0.65
CA LEU A 427 -6.47 -22.24 0.12
C LEU A 427 -7.18 -23.39 -0.62
N ARG A 428 -7.39 -23.25 -1.93
CA ARG A 428 -7.99 -24.31 -2.77
C ARG A 428 -7.11 -25.55 -2.86
N GLU A 429 -5.80 -25.37 -3.02
CA GLU A 429 -4.87 -26.51 -3.05
C GLU A 429 -4.74 -27.18 -1.69
N MET A 430 -4.74 -26.41 -0.60
CA MET A 430 -4.76 -26.96 0.76
C MET A 430 -6.02 -27.78 1.01
N GLU A 431 -7.19 -27.31 0.59
CA GLU A 431 -8.45 -28.06 0.68
C GLU A 431 -8.39 -29.35 -0.16
N ARG A 432 -7.86 -29.29 -1.38
CA ARG A 432 -7.69 -30.47 -2.24
C ARG A 432 -6.78 -31.51 -1.57
N ALA A 433 -5.62 -31.08 -1.07
CA ALA A 433 -4.66 -31.94 -0.38
C ALA A 433 -5.28 -32.58 0.87
N ALA A 434 -6.00 -31.80 1.67
CA ALA A 434 -6.69 -32.29 2.85
C ALA A 434 -7.78 -33.34 2.53
N ASN A 435 -8.55 -33.13 1.47
CA ASN A 435 -9.56 -34.08 1.02
C ASN A 435 -8.94 -35.39 0.50
N THR A 436 -7.81 -35.32 -0.18
CA THR A 436 -7.06 -36.52 -0.61
C THR A 436 -6.56 -37.29 0.61
N LEU A 437 -5.94 -36.60 1.57
CA LEU A 437 -5.50 -37.18 2.84
C LEU A 437 -6.64 -37.84 3.63
N ALA A 438 -7.79 -37.16 3.73
CA ALA A 438 -8.95 -37.70 4.44
C ALA A 438 -9.51 -38.97 3.76
N LYS A 439 -9.44 -39.06 2.43
CA LYS A 439 -9.81 -40.27 1.67
C LYS A 439 -8.82 -41.41 1.89
N GLU A 440 -7.51 -41.13 1.98
CA GLU A 440 -6.48 -42.13 2.28
C GLU A 440 -6.58 -42.65 3.71
N LEU A 441 -6.95 -41.79 4.66
CA LEU A 441 -7.12 -42.13 6.08
C LEU A 441 -8.49 -42.77 6.39
N SER A 442 -9.46 -42.67 5.48
CA SER A 442 -10.74 -43.35 5.62
C SER A 442 -10.55 -44.86 5.45
N PRO A 443 -11.00 -45.70 6.40
CA PRO A 443 -10.83 -47.15 6.27
C PRO A 443 -11.54 -47.64 5.00
N GLN A 444 -10.80 -48.34 4.14
CA GLN A 444 -11.42 -49.11 3.05
C GLN A 444 -12.49 -50.03 3.68
N PRO A 445 -13.68 -50.18 3.07
CA PRO A 445 -14.62 -51.18 3.54
C PRO A 445 -13.92 -52.53 3.43
N ALA A 446 -13.63 -53.15 4.57
CA ALA A 446 -13.20 -54.54 4.61
C ALA A 446 -14.20 -55.35 3.77
N GLU A 447 -13.70 -56.16 2.83
CA GLU A 447 -14.49 -57.16 2.14
C GLU A 447 -15.33 -57.88 3.18
N VAL A 448 -16.65 -57.67 3.12
CA VAL A 448 -17.60 -58.36 3.97
C VAL A 448 -17.45 -59.85 3.63
N PRO A 449 -17.01 -60.71 4.57
CA PRO A 449 -17.04 -62.14 4.32
C PRO A 449 -18.50 -62.55 4.12
N PRO A 450 -18.80 -63.45 3.17
CA PRO A 450 -20.18 -63.77 2.83
C PRO A 450 -20.92 -64.28 4.07
N LYS A 451 -22.02 -63.58 4.41
CA LYS A 451 -22.93 -63.99 5.48
C LYS A 451 -23.40 -65.43 5.24
N PRO A 452 -23.38 -66.32 6.24
CA PRO A 452 -24.07 -67.58 6.13
C PRO A 452 -25.58 -67.32 6.13
N VAL A 453 -26.27 -67.97 5.20
CA VAL A 453 -27.73 -68.03 5.11
C VAL A 453 -28.23 -68.75 6.37
N VAL A 454 -29.11 -68.08 7.14
CA VAL A 454 -29.96 -68.75 8.12
C VAL A 454 -31.37 -68.23 7.92
N ASP A 455 -32.28 -69.18 7.74
CA ASP A 455 -33.70 -69.07 7.47
C ASP A 455 -34.47 -68.19 8.46
N ASP A 456 -35.57 -67.65 7.92
CA ASP A 456 -36.69 -67.04 8.63
C ASP A 456 -37.10 -67.81 9.89
N GLN A 457 -37.33 -67.09 11.00
CA GLN A 457 -38.63 -67.08 11.68
C GLN A 457 -38.72 -66.04 12.79
N ASP A 458 -39.90 -65.44 12.84
CA ASP A 458 -40.57 -64.75 13.95
C ASP A 458 -40.14 -63.33 14.38
N ALA A 459 -40.95 -62.38 13.92
CA ALA A 459 -41.25 -61.14 14.63
C ALA A 459 -42.10 -61.42 15.90
N PRO A 460 -42.03 -60.54 16.92
CA PRO A 460 -43.13 -59.60 17.04
C PRO A 460 -42.72 -58.18 17.47
N ALA A 461 -43.71 -57.30 17.36
CA ALA A 461 -43.65 -55.84 17.43
C ALA A 461 -43.74 -55.24 18.85
N ALA A 462 -43.56 -53.91 18.86
CA ALA A 462 -43.89 -52.92 19.91
C ALA A 462 -42.75 -52.65 20.91
N GLN A 463 -42.43 -51.43 21.38
CA GLN A 463 -43.28 -50.29 21.74
C GLN A 463 -42.54 -48.94 21.67
N ASP A 464 -43.37 -47.92 21.47
CA ASP A 464 -43.23 -46.47 21.61
C ASP A 464 -42.79 -46.01 23.03
N LEU A 465 -42.05 -44.89 23.14
CA LEU A 465 -41.96 -44.03 24.34
C LEU A 465 -41.16 -42.73 24.06
N GLY A 466 -41.88 -41.70 23.60
CA GLY A 466 -41.96 -40.33 24.17
C GLY A 466 -40.74 -39.38 24.32
N PRO A 467 -40.98 -38.05 24.46
CA PRO A 467 -40.03 -37.00 24.03
C PRO A 467 -39.54 -36.01 25.13
N THR A 468 -38.61 -35.12 24.71
CA THR A 468 -38.19 -33.78 25.26
C THR A 468 -37.24 -33.71 26.49
N PRO A 469 -36.56 -32.56 26.80
CA PRO A 469 -36.42 -31.27 26.08
C PRO A 469 -34.98 -30.71 25.94
N ALA A 470 -34.92 -29.57 25.24
CA ALA A 470 -33.81 -28.69 24.94
C ALA A 470 -32.99 -28.16 26.13
N GLY A 471 -31.71 -27.87 25.84
CA GLY A 471 -30.87 -26.95 26.59
C GLY A 471 -30.23 -25.97 25.61
N ASP A 472 -30.74 -24.74 25.59
CA ASP A 472 -30.23 -23.61 24.81
C ASP A 472 -28.80 -23.25 25.24
N SER A 473 -27.91 -23.06 24.27
CA SER A 473 -26.71 -22.25 24.43
C SER A 473 -26.56 -21.39 23.18
N ALA A 474 -26.93 -20.13 23.35
CA ALA A 474 -26.82 -19.08 22.34
C ALA A 474 -25.34 -18.87 21.95
N ALA A 475 -24.96 -19.36 20.78
CA ALA A 475 -23.78 -18.91 20.06
C ALA A 475 -24.20 -17.78 19.11
N MET A 476 -23.59 -16.61 19.28
CA MET A 476 -23.69 -15.49 18.35
C MET A 476 -23.12 -15.90 16.98
N ASN A 477 -24.00 -16.25 16.04
CA ASN A 477 -23.66 -16.37 14.63
C ASN A 477 -23.74 -14.99 13.98
N SER A 478 -22.60 -14.34 13.78
CA SER A 478 -22.49 -13.23 12.84
C SER A 478 -22.20 -13.77 11.44
N ASN A 479 -23.24 -14.27 10.77
CA ASN A 479 -23.21 -14.53 9.33
C ASN A 479 -23.55 -13.25 8.58
N LEU A 480 -22.53 -12.56 8.07
CA LEU A 480 -22.66 -11.67 6.92
C LEU A 480 -22.27 -12.49 5.69
N GLY A 481 -23.26 -12.76 4.84
CA GLY A 481 -23.15 -13.71 3.75
C GLY A 481 -22.30 -13.22 2.58
N PHE A 482 -21.58 -14.17 1.98
CA PHE A 482 -21.30 -14.29 0.54
C PHE A 482 -20.96 -15.77 0.24
N ASP A 483 -21.55 -16.32 -0.82
CA ASP A 483 -21.46 -17.72 -1.24
C ASP A 483 -20.07 -18.08 -1.81
N ASN A 484 -19.29 -18.80 -0.99
CA ASN A 484 -18.40 -19.92 -1.34
C ASN A 484 -17.67 -20.31 -0.06
N VAL A 485 -18.40 -20.91 0.89
CA VAL A 485 -17.83 -21.34 2.16
C VAL A 485 -17.07 -22.64 1.90
N ILE A 486 -15.76 -22.52 1.63
CA ILE A 486 -14.84 -23.67 1.71
C ILE A 486 -14.97 -24.30 3.11
N ASP A 487 -15.33 -25.59 3.17
CA ASP A 487 -15.55 -26.36 4.40
C ASP A 487 -14.22 -26.90 4.95
N PHE A 488 -13.63 -26.14 5.87
CA PHE A 488 -12.35 -26.47 6.50
C PHE A 488 -12.46 -27.44 7.68
N SER A 489 -13.65 -27.98 7.98
CA SER A 489 -13.83 -28.99 9.04
C SER A 489 -12.98 -30.24 8.82
N VAL A 490 -12.73 -30.59 7.55
CA VAL A 490 -11.86 -31.69 7.14
C VAL A 490 -10.39 -31.39 7.47
N ILE A 491 -9.93 -30.15 7.32
CA ILE A 491 -8.55 -29.75 7.65
C ILE A 491 -8.33 -29.81 9.16
N ASP A 492 -9.33 -29.38 9.94
CA ASP A 492 -9.28 -29.51 11.40
C ASP A 492 -9.28 -30.99 11.85
N ALA A 493 -9.99 -31.87 11.14
CA ALA A 493 -10.03 -33.31 11.42
C ALA A 493 -8.69 -34.03 11.17
N ILE A 494 -7.86 -33.54 10.24
CA ILE A 494 -6.51 -34.07 9.97
C ILE A 494 -5.39 -33.29 10.68
N SER A 495 -5.75 -32.46 11.67
CA SER A 495 -4.83 -31.65 12.48
C SER A 495 -3.65 -32.49 13.02
N GLY A 496 -2.47 -32.30 12.44
CA GLY A 496 -1.28 -33.08 12.77
C GLY A 496 -0.52 -33.56 11.53
N GLN A 497 -1.23 -33.84 10.44
CA GLN A 497 -0.63 -34.25 9.17
C GLN A 497 0.01 -33.08 8.43
N ASP A 498 0.97 -33.38 7.55
CA ASP A 498 1.64 -32.40 6.70
C ASP A 498 0.85 -32.14 5.42
N VAL A 499 -0.24 -31.37 5.51
CA VAL A 499 -1.10 -31.05 4.36
C VAL A 499 -0.32 -30.42 3.19
N PHE A 500 0.72 -29.64 3.49
CA PHE A 500 1.55 -29.00 2.45
C PHE A 500 2.35 -30.01 1.64
N GLY A 501 2.80 -31.12 2.26
CA GLY A 501 3.46 -32.21 1.55
C GLY A 501 2.56 -32.98 0.58
N HIS A 502 1.25 -32.80 0.66
CA HIS A 502 0.25 -33.45 -0.21
C HIS A 502 -0.37 -32.49 -1.25
N ILE A 503 0.14 -31.26 -1.37
CA ILE A 503 -0.23 -30.34 -2.45
C ILE A 503 0.23 -30.91 -3.80
N ASP A 504 -0.54 -30.69 -4.85
CA ASP A 504 -0.22 -31.13 -6.21
C ASP A 504 1.19 -30.63 -6.61
N PRO A 505 2.13 -31.52 -7.00
CA PRO A 505 3.46 -31.12 -7.45
C PRO A 505 3.47 -30.15 -8.64
N ASN A 506 2.38 -30.09 -9.42
CA ASN A 506 2.23 -29.12 -10.52
C ASN A 506 1.82 -27.72 -10.02
N PHE A 507 1.34 -27.59 -8.79
CA PHE A 507 1.15 -26.31 -8.14
C PHE A 507 2.50 -25.79 -7.66
N ASN A 508 2.94 -24.67 -8.22
CA ASN A 508 4.25 -24.10 -7.93
C ASN A 508 4.27 -23.43 -6.54
N LEU A 509 4.36 -24.23 -5.49
CA LEU A 509 4.41 -23.78 -4.09
C LEU A 509 5.65 -22.94 -3.81
N ASP A 510 6.79 -23.26 -4.42
CA ASP A 510 8.03 -22.49 -4.28
C ASP A 510 7.82 -21.03 -4.71
N ALA A 511 7.12 -20.82 -5.83
CA ALA A 511 6.82 -19.48 -6.30
C ALA A 511 5.82 -18.76 -5.36
N VAL A 512 4.88 -19.47 -4.75
CA VAL A 512 3.98 -18.90 -3.72
C VAL A 512 4.79 -18.46 -2.50
N GLU A 513 5.73 -19.30 -2.05
CA GLU A 513 6.63 -18.98 -0.94
C GLU A 513 7.48 -17.75 -1.28
N ASP A 514 8.02 -17.67 -2.50
CA ASP A 514 8.71 -16.48 -2.99
C ASP A 514 7.81 -15.24 -2.97
N ALA A 515 6.54 -15.33 -3.38
CA ALA A 515 5.64 -14.19 -3.39
C ALA A 515 5.23 -13.73 -1.98
N LEU A 516 4.75 -14.64 -1.14
CA LEU A 516 4.21 -14.32 0.18
C LEU A 516 5.31 -14.06 1.21
N GLU A 517 6.42 -14.81 1.18
CA GLU A 517 7.52 -14.57 2.11
C GLU A 517 8.41 -13.41 1.67
N ALA A 518 8.64 -13.18 0.36
CA ALA A 518 9.41 -12.00 -0.07
C ALA A 518 8.68 -10.68 0.18
N ASN A 519 7.35 -10.70 0.33
CA ASN A 519 6.60 -9.52 0.80
C ASN A 519 7.08 -9.04 2.19
N LEU A 520 7.74 -9.90 2.98
CA LEU A 520 8.37 -9.56 4.28
C LEU A 520 9.85 -9.14 4.15
N ASP A 521 10.44 -9.27 2.96
CA ASP A 521 11.80 -8.84 2.61
C ASP A 521 11.76 -7.68 1.60
N ILE A 522 11.58 -6.46 2.13
CA ILE A 522 11.56 -5.21 1.35
C ILE A 522 12.93 -4.82 0.77
N GLY A 523 13.95 -5.68 0.90
CA GLY A 523 15.23 -5.54 0.20
C GLY A 523 15.16 -5.97 -1.27
N LEU A 524 14.09 -6.66 -1.68
CA LEU A 524 13.89 -7.16 -3.03
C LEU A 524 12.62 -6.53 -3.67
N PRO A 525 12.64 -6.27 -4.98
CA PRO A 525 11.42 -5.94 -5.69
C PRO A 525 10.39 -7.05 -5.54
N PRO A 526 9.10 -6.73 -5.32
CA PRO A 526 8.08 -7.75 -5.30
C PRO A 526 7.91 -8.36 -6.70
N ASN A 527 7.92 -9.70 -6.77
CA ASN A 527 7.85 -10.45 -8.02
C ASN A 527 6.39 -10.66 -8.47
N TRP A 528 5.68 -9.58 -8.82
CA TRP A 528 4.28 -9.67 -9.27
C TRP A 528 4.11 -10.23 -10.68
N GLY A 529 5.20 -10.28 -11.47
CA GLY A 529 5.27 -10.79 -12.86
C GLY A 529 4.60 -12.15 -13.03
N ASP A 530 5.06 -13.11 -12.23
CA ASP A 530 4.64 -14.51 -12.31
C ASP A 530 3.18 -14.72 -11.88
N TRP A 531 2.56 -13.72 -11.25
CA TRP A 531 1.21 -13.77 -10.69
C TRP A 531 0.23 -12.83 -11.40
N GLY A 532 0.65 -12.17 -12.48
CA GLY A 532 -0.21 -11.27 -13.26
C GLY A 532 -1.49 -11.94 -13.76
N GLN A 533 -1.47 -13.26 -13.96
CA GLN A 533 -2.64 -14.06 -14.33
C GLN A 533 -3.77 -14.03 -13.29
N PHE A 534 -3.46 -13.72 -12.03
CA PHE A 534 -4.45 -13.56 -10.96
C PHE A 534 -5.08 -12.14 -10.94
N ALA A 535 -4.60 -11.23 -11.80
CA ALA A 535 -5.18 -9.89 -11.94
C ALA A 535 -6.34 -9.81 -12.96
N ALA A 536 -6.52 -10.86 -13.78
CA ALA A 536 -7.42 -10.90 -14.94
C ALA A 536 -8.89 -11.07 -14.57
#